data_AF-A0A7Y3D0Z6-F1
#
_entry.id   AF-A0A7Y3D0Z6-F1
#
_cell.length_a   1.000
_cell.length_b   1.000
_cell.length_c   1.000
_cell.angle_alpha   90.00
_cell.angle_beta   90.00
_cell.angle_gamma   90.00
#
_symmetry.space_group_name_H-M   'P 1'
#
loop_
_entity.id
_entity.type
_entity.pdbx_description
1 polymer ?
#
loop_
_entity_poly.entity_id
_entity_poly.type
_entity_poly.pdbx_seq_one_letter_code
_entity_poly.pdbx_strand_id
1 'polypeptide(L)'
;MSYISDFHTHIALKAANNEEIKDIWQYKKNKPPKKFLFFFNALRRLALDKYYSEYATYTQCDLGNCVDGQLRLVNCAIYPIERQYIDRRNFFVWMASSLSFFQKKFPFIQLFNKKRNLLVMMVRVLQGTSEKKALAIWDEQEDLDNYIDYYKDYNIELDHLKQVHDVQPTDPNYATNVFRLVKNYEELKTNLANPDVISGIVSLEGIHGLGKYKFRHLFKTSTIDDLPPEDQTAITQYINRNLRRIKENDYTPLYITIAHHYNNLLCGHVKSFTGFITLVFKQKRGMNGPLTESAKQIIDNMLHRNEAVKRILVDVKHMSVTAR
;
A
#
# COMPACT_ATOMS: atom_id res chain seq x y z
N MET A 1 -23.08 -7.37 24.52
CA MET A 1 -21.60 -7.43 24.39
C MET A 1 -21.17 -6.31 23.46
N SER A 2 -20.18 -5.51 23.82
CA SER A 2 -19.58 -4.51 22.93
C SER A 2 -18.49 -5.16 22.08
N TYR A 3 -18.57 -5.03 20.75
CA TYR A 3 -17.54 -5.51 19.85
C TYR A 3 -16.51 -4.41 19.61
N ILE A 4 -15.22 -4.75 19.63
CA ILE A 4 -14.15 -3.84 19.22
C ILE A 4 -13.93 -4.02 17.72
N SER A 5 -13.83 -2.91 17.00
CA SER A 5 -13.55 -2.87 15.57
C SER A 5 -12.42 -1.90 15.28
N ASP A 6 -11.59 -2.24 14.29
CA ASP A 6 -10.58 -1.39 13.71
C ASP A 6 -10.99 -1.07 12.27
N PHE A 7 -11.04 0.22 11.99
CA PHE A 7 -11.44 0.76 10.70
C PHE A 7 -10.28 0.84 9.70
N HIS A 8 -9.06 0.45 10.05
CA HIS A 8 -7.95 0.44 9.09
C HIS A 8 -6.86 -0.58 9.45
N THR A 9 -6.86 -1.73 8.78
CA THR A 9 -5.88 -2.80 9.06
C THR A 9 -5.22 -3.33 7.78
N HIS A 10 -3.90 -3.53 7.83
CA HIS A 10 -3.10 -4.08 6.73
C HIS A 10 -2.79 -5.57 6.94
N ILE A 11 -3.82 -6.39 7.13
CA ILE A 11 -3.70 -7.83 7.48
C ILE A 11 -3.04 -8.65 6.36
N ALA A 12 -3.21 -8.24 5.10
CA ALA A 12 -2.68 -8.96 3.93
C ALA A 12 -1.43 -8.32 3.31
N LEU A 13 -1.15 -7.04 3.58
CA LEU A 13 -0.11 -6.30 2.84
C LEU A 13 1.23 -7.03 2.85
N LYS A 14 1.58 -7.62 3.99
CA LYS A 14 2.84 -8.35 4.15
C LYS A 14 2.72 -9.77 3.61
N ALA A 15 1.73 -10.55 4.02
CA ALA A 15 1.61 -11.95 3.58
C ALA A 15 1.43 -12.09 2.05
N ALA A 16 0.67 -11.20 1.40
CA ALA A 16 0.49 -11.20 -0.05
C ALA A 16 1.73 -10.73 -0.83
N ASN A 17 2.57 -9.90 -0.22
CA ASN A 17 3.76 -9.31 -0.86
C ASN A 17 5.09 -9.77 -0.24
N ASN A 18 5.07 -10.83 0.57
CA ASN A 18 6.24 -11.35 1.27
C ASN A 18 6.14 -12.87 1.43
N GLU A 19 6.81 -13.59 0.54
CA GLU A 19 6.84 -15.07 0.50
C GLU A 19 7.38 -15.73 1.78
N GLU A 20 8.05 -14.97 2.65
CA GLU A 20 8.56 -15.47 3.90
C GLU A 20 7.53 -15.40 5.06
N ILE A 21 6.32 -14.88 4.83
CA ILE A 21 5.20 -14.87 5.78
C ILE A 21 4.17 -15.87 5.27
N LYS A 22 3.93 -16.93 6.05
CA LYS A 22 3.14 -18.08 5.60
C LYS A 22 1.64 -17.86 5.74
N ASP A 23 1.24 -17.12 6.76
CA ASP A 23 -0.17 -16.85 7.05
C ASP A 23 -0.36 -15.45 7.65
N ILE A 24 -1.61 -14.99 7.66
CA ILE A 24 -2.02 -13.68 8.19
C ILE A 24 -2.15 -13.65 9.73
N TRP A 25 -1.93 -14.78 10.39
CA TRP A 25 -1.97 -14.93 11.85
C TRP A 25 -0.59 -14.77 12.47
N GLN A 26 0.46 -14.95 11.68
CA GLN A 26 1.84 -14.96 12.13
C GLN A 26 2.37 -13.54 12.37
N TYR A 27 2.72 -13.28 13.63
CA TYR A 27 3.58 -12.15 13.98
C TYR A 27 4.97 -12.34 13.36
N LYS A 28 5.48 -11.31 12.66
CA LYS A 28 6.85 -11.34 12.13
C LYS A 28 7.57 -10.01 12.30
N LYS A 29 8.79 -10.07 12.82
CA LYS A 29 9.70 -8.92 12.86
C LYS A 29 10.31 -8.67 11.47
N ASN A 30 10.07 -7.50 10.91
CA ASN A 30 10.82 -6.93 9.80
C ASN A 30 12.11 -6.29 10.30
N LYS A 31 13.07 -7.14 10.69
CA LYS A 31 14.43 -6.68 10.99
C LYS A 31 15.28 -6.75 9.71
N PRO A 32 16.08 -5.72 9.39
CA PRO A 32 17.06 -5.84 8.33
C PRO A 32 18.07 -6.93 8.67
N PRO A 33 18.71 -7.58 7.67
CA PRO A 33 19.79 -8.53 7.92
C PRO A 33 20.91 -7.86 8.73
N LYS A 34 21.46 -8.54 9.76
CA LYS A 34 22.63 -8.03 10.53
C LYS A 34 23.81 -7.62 9.64
N LYS A 35 23.96 -8.27 8.48
CA LYS A 35 24.99 -7.96 7.47
C LYS A 35 24.82 -6.57 6.84
N PHE A 36 23.61 -6.00 6.81
CA PHE A 36 23.40 -4.65 6.27
C PHE A 36 24.03 -3.59 7.21
N LEU A 37 23.83 -3.70 8.52
CA LEU A 37 24.34 -2.73 9.51
C LEU A 37 25.86 -2.62 9.58
N PHE A 38 26.60 -3.68 9.23
CA PHE A 38 28.06 -3.75 9.39
C PHE A 38 28.85 -2.99 8.30
N PHE A 39 28.23 -2.64 7.16
CA PHE A 39 28.91 -2.05 5.99
C PHE A 39 28.67 -0.54 5.81
N PHE A 40 28.16 0.17 6.82
CA PHE A 40 27.73 1.56 6.68
C PHE A 40 28.62 2.57 7.41
N ASN A 41 29.01 3.63 6.69
CA ASN A 41 29.62 4.83 7.27
C ASN A 41 28.69 5.45 8.34
N ALA A 42 29.25 6.15 9.32
CA ALA A 42 28.54 6.70 10.48
C ALA A 42 27.26 7.49 10.12
N LEU A 43 27.29 8.32 9.07
CA LEU A 43 26.14 9.11 8.64
C LEU A 43 24.95 8.25 8.14
N ARG A 44 25.24 7.16 7.42
CA ARG A 44 24.22 6.23 6.91
C ARG A 44 23.67 5.35 8.02
N ARG A 45 24.51 4.97 9.00
CA ARG A 45 24.06 4.29 10.21
C ARG A 45 23.12 5.18 11.03
N LEU A 46 23.46 6.46 11.25
CA LEU A 46 22.58 7.41 11.94
C LEU A 46 21.21 7.59 11.24
N ALA A 47 21.21 7.71 9.91
CA ALA A 47 19.99 7.80 9.13
C ALA A 47 19.09 6.57 9.30
N LEU A 48 19.69 5.38 9.32
CA LEU A 48 18.97 4.13 9.53
C LEU A 48 18.52 3.94 10.98
N ASP A 49 19.38 4.22 11.94
CA ASP A 49 19.06 4.11 13.37
C ASP A 49 17.89 5.04 13.72
N LYS A 50 17.90 6.27 13.21
CA LYS A 50 16.77 7.21 13.36
C LYS A 50 15.50 6.67 12.70
N TYR A 51 15.61 6.15 11.49
CA TYR A 51 14.50 5.52 10.80
C TYR A 51 13.93 4.32 11.58
N TYR A 52 14.77 3.47 12.17
CA TYR A 52 14.32 2.34 12.98
C TYR A 52 13.71 2.75 14.32
N SER A 53 14.16 3.86 14.91
CA SER A 53 13.54 4.39 16.12
C SER A 53 12.15 4.98 15.89
N GLU A 54 11.85 5.40 14.66
CA GLU A 54 10.58 6.08 14.32
C GLU A 54 9.49 5.12 13.82
N TYR A 55 9.82 3.92 13.32
CA TYR A 55 8.86 3.03 12.65
C TYR A 55 8.79 1.63 13.25
N ALA A 56 7.58 1.06 13.23
CA ALA A 56 7.35 -0.32 13.63
C ALA A 56 8.12 -1.30 12.72
N THR A 57 8.95 -2.14 13.32
CA THR A 57 9.77 -3.14 12.64
C THR A 57 9.16 -4.55 12.73
N TYR A 58 7.83 -4.63 12.79
CA TYR A 58 7.08 -5.87 12.88
C TYR A 58 5.83 -5.82 12.00
N THR A 59 5.12 -6.94 11.86
CA THR A 59 3.87 -7.06 11.10
C THR A 59 2.91 -5.94 11.47
N GLN A 60 2.36 -5.24 10.47
CA GLN A 60 1.54 -4.04 10.73
C GLN A 60 0.20 -4.42 11.38
N CYS A 61 -0.33 -5.60 11.04
CA CYS A 61 -1.45 -6.24 11.71
C CYS A 61 -1.36 -7.74 11.44
N ASP A 62 -1.38 -8.56 12.47
CA ASP A 62 -1.58 -10.02 12.39
C ASP A 62 -2.80 -10.40 13.22
N LEU A 63 -3.52 -11.42 12.79
CA LEU A 63 -4.80 -11.78 13.40
C LEU A 63 -4.67 -12.36 14.81
N GLY A 64 -3.52 -12.91 15.20
CA GLY A 64 -3.28 -13.34 16.57
C GLY A 64 -3.38 -12.16 17.55
N ASN A 65 -2.69 -11.06 17.24
CA ASN A 65 -2.82 -9.81 18.02
C ASN A 65 -4.25 -9.24 18.01
N CYS A 66 -5.02 -9.48 16.94
CA CYS A 66 -6.45 -9.12 16.91
C CYS A 66 -7.25 -9.95 17.93
N VAL A 67 -7.00 -11.26 18.03
CA VAL A 67 -7.64 -12.12 19.04
C VAL A 67 -7.30 -11.61 20.45
N ASP A 68 -6.02 -11.39 20.74
CA ASP A 68 -5.54 -10.92 22.04
C ASP A 68 -6.15 -9.56 22.42
N GLY A 69 -6.31 -8.67 21.44
CA GLY A 69 -6.96 -7.38 21.59
C GLY A 69 -8.49 -7.40 21.57
N GLN A 70 -9.11 -8.59 21.51
CA GLN A 70 -10.56 -8.79 21.40
C GLN A 70 -11.19 -8.08 20.19
N LEU A 71 -10.41 -7.92 19.12
CA LEU A 71 -10.80 -7.29 17.88
C LEU A 71 -11.53 -8.31 16.99
N ARG A 72 -12.82 -8.08 16.77
CA ARG A 72 -13.73 -9.03 16.11
C ARG A 72 -14.13 -8.61 14.70
N LEU A 73 -13.90 -7.34 14.35
CA LEU A 73 -14.19 -6.77 13.04
C LEU A 73 -13.02 -5.90 12.59
N VAL A 74 -12.45 -6.26 11.44
CA VAL A 74 -11.29 -5.58 10.84
C VAL A 74 -11.65 -5.11 9.44
N ASN A 75 -11.30 -3.87 9.11
CA ASN A 75 -11.33 -3.39 7.73
C ASN A 75 -9.99 -3.73 7.08
N CYS A 76 -10.00 -4.71 6.18
CA CYS A 76 -8.85 -5.14 5.41
C CYS A 76 -8.58 -4.10 4.32
N ALA A 77 -7.65 -3.18 4.61
CA ALA A 77 -7.21 -2.14 3.68
C ALA A 77 -6.27 -2.75 2.65
N ILE A 78 -6.83 -3.09 1.48
CA ILE A 78 -6.05 -3.47 0.30
C ILE A 78 -5.26 -2.24 -0.13
N TYR A 79 -3.95 -2.41 -0.28
CA TYR A 79 -3.04 -1.30 -0.51
C TYR A 79 -1.99 -1.65 -1.58
N PRO A 80 -2.32 -1.45 -2.87
CA PRO A 80 -1.35 -1.56 -3.95
C PRO A 80 -0.19 -0.57 -3.73
N ILE A 81 1.01 -1.12 -3.49
CA ILE A 81 2.21 -0.34 -3.09
C ILE A 81 2.55 0.72 -4.13
N GLU A 82 2.47 1.99 -3.73
CA GLU A 82 2.78 3.11 -4.62
C GLU A 82 4.25 3.05 -5.07
N ARG A 83 4.46 3.04 -6.38
CA ARG A 83 5.80 2.90 -6.97
C ARG A 83 6.72 4.08 -6.64
N GLN A 84 6.13 5.22 -6.27
CA GLN A 84 6.81 6.41 -5.80
C GLN A 84 7.59 6.21 -4.48
N TYR A 85 7.33 5.14 -3.73
CA TYR A 85 8.20 4.73 -2.62
C TYR A 85 9.62 4.40 -3.09
N ILE A 86 9.77 3.83 -4.28
CA ILE A 86 11.08 3.47 -4.85
C ILE A 86 11.41 4.43 -6.00
N ASP A 87 11.73 5.68 -5.69
CA ASP A 87 12.17 6.62 -6.72
C ASP A 87 13.66 6.41 -7.06
N ARG A 88 13.92 5.72 -8.19
CA ARG A 88 15.27 5.52 -8.76
C ARG A 88 16.04 6.83 -8.98
N ARG A 89 15.37 7.98 -9.05
CA ARG A 89 15.99 9.30 -9.25
C ARG A 89 16.18 10.08 -7.96
N ASN A 90 15.97 9.47 -6.79
CA ASN A 90 16.16 10.17 -5.52
C ASN A 90 17.65 10.59 -5.35
N PHE A 91 17.88 11.91 -5.35
CA PHE A 91 19.19 12.53 -5.18
C PHE A 91 19.76 12.38 -3.76
N PHE A 92 18.91 12.45 -2.73
CA PHE A 92 19.36 12.26 -1.35
C PHE A 92 19.90 10.84 -1.13
N VAL A 93 19.19 9.83 -1.63
CA VAL A 93 19.65 8.43 -1.55
C VAL A 93 20.93 8.26 -2.38
N TRP A 94 21.03 8.92 -3.54
CA TRP A 94 22.27 8.93 -4.32
C TRP A 94 23.44 9.51 -3.52
N MET A 95 23.28 10.66 -2.86
CA MET A 95 24.28 11.26 -1.96
C MET A 95 24.63 10.33 -0.78
N ALA A 96 23.62 9.78 -0.11
CA ALA A 96 23.82 8.84 1.01
C ALA A 96 24.54 7.55 0.56
N SER A 97 24.38 7.15 -0.70
CA SER A 97 25.08 6.01 -1.29
C SER A 97 26.50 6.34 -1.78
N SER A 98 26.78 7.60 -2.11
CA SER A 98 28.05 8.05 -2.73
C SER A 98 29.15 8.38 -1.75
N LEU A 99 28.83 8.70 -0.50
CA LEU A 99 29.81 9.05 0.55
C LEU A 99 30.74 7.89 0.99
N SER A 100 30.71 6.73 0.32
CA SER A 100 31.73 5.67 0.44
C SER A 100 32.87 5.80 -0.59
N PHE A 101 32.99 6.95 -1.27
CA PHE A 101 33.83 7.12 -2.46
C PHE A 101 35.34 7.04 -2.20
N PHE A 102 35.80 7.18 -0.95
CA PHE A 102 37.22 7.34 -0.67
C PHE A 102 38.07 6.05 -0.66
N GLN A 103 37.56 4.87 -1.08
CA GLN A 103 38.36 3.65 -0.89
C GLN A 103 38.56 2.63 -2.03
N LYS A 104 37.82 2.48 -3.15
CA LYS A 104 38.10 1.34 -4.09
C LYS A 104 37.78 1.54 -5.59
N LYS A 105 38.53 0.78 -6.41
CA LYS A 105 38.76 0.81 -7.89
C LYS A 105 37.57 0.68 -8.87
N PHE A 106 36.30 0.57 -8.45
CA PHE A 106 35.15 0.44 -9.37
C PHE A 106 33.91 1.24 -8.88
N PRO A 107 33.88 2.57 -9.06
CA PRO A 107 32.96 3.44 -8.33
C PRO A 107 31.49 3.39 -8.81
N PHE A 108 31.23 3.31 -10.12
CA PHE A 108 29.87 3.53 -10.65
C PHE A 108 28.89 2.36 -10.45
N ILE A 109 29.30 1.13 -10.78
CA ILE A 109 28.45 -0.08 -10.62
C ILE A 109 28.15 -0.34 -9.13
N GLN A 110 29.14 -0.13 -8.27
CA GLN A 110 28.95 -0.28 -6.81
C GLN A 110 28.00 0.79 -6.25
N LEU A 111 28.07 2.02 -6.76
CA LEU A 111 27.19 3.10 -6.32
C LEU A 111 25.72 2.80 -6.65
N PHE A 112 25.46 2.34 -7.87
CA PHE A 112 24.12 1.97 -8.33
C PHE A 112 23.52 0.85 -7.47
N ASN A 113 24.28 -0.23 -7.23
CA ASN A 113 23.88 -1.33 -6.37
C ASN A 113 23.64 -0.89 -4.92
N LYS A 114 24.48 0.01 -4.37
CA LYS A 114 24.31 0.53 -3.01
C LYS A 114 23.07 1.41 -2.85
N LYS A 115 22.74 2.22 -3.87
CA LYS A 115 21.52 3.04 -3.90
C LYS A 115 20.27 2.18 -3.93
N ARG A 116 20.22 1.22 -4.87
CA ARG A 116 19.13 0.24 -5.00
C ARG A 116 18.90 -0.46 -3.66
N ASN A 117 19.96 -1.04 -3.10
CA ASN A 117 19.88 -1.81 -1.87
C ASN A 117 19.40 -0.96 -0.66
N LEU A 118 19.76 0.33 -0.60
CA LEU A 118 19.28 1.23 0.46
C LEU A 118 17.77 1.47 0.35
N LEU A 119 17.28 1.84 -0.84
CA LEU A 119 15.86 2.11 -1.08
C LEU A 119 15.00 0.86 -0.90
N VAL A 120 15.44 -0.27 -1.46
CA VAL A 120 14.78 -1.57 -1.31
C VAL A 120 14.64 -1.93 0.17
N MET A 121 15.71 -1.79 0.95
CA MET A 121 15.66 -2.07 2.39
C MET A 121 14.69 -1.13 3.12
N MET A 122 14.74 0.18 2.87
CA MET A 122 13.84 1.13 3.52
C MET A 122 12.37 0.79 3.21
N VAL A 123 12.04 0.54 1.94
CA VAL A 123 10.67 0.18 1.54
C VAL A 123 10.22 -1.14 2.14
N ARG A 124 11.08 -2.17 2.19
CA ARG A 124 10.76 -3.43 2.89
C ARG A 124 10.41 -3.21 4.35
N VAL A 125 11.10 -2.31 5.04
CA VAL A 125 10.82 -2.05 6.46
C VAL A 125 9.46 -1.38 6.62
N LEU A 126 9.12 -0.39 5.79
CA LEU A 126 7.84 0.31 5.88
C LEU A 126 6.65 -0.52 5.41
N GLN A 127 6.76 -1.08 4.22
CA GLN A 127 5.67 -1.77 3.55
C GLN A 127 5.58 -3.24 3.95
N GLY A 128 6.65 -3.77 4.53
CA GLY A 128 6.75 -5.17 4.91
C GLY A 128 6.77 -6.17 3.77
N THR A 129 7.07 -5.72 2.57
CA THR A 129 7.28 -6.56 1.39
C THR A 129 8.55 -7.40 1.50
N SER A 130 8.63 -8.49 0.72
CA SER A 130 9.88 -9.19 0.52
C SER A 130 10.91 -8.37 -0.24
N GLU A 131 12.15 -8.84 -0.21
CA GLU A 131 13.21 -8.32 -1.07
C GLU A 131 12.88 -8.48 -2.55
N LYS A 132 12.32 -9.64 -2.91
CA LYS A 132 11.93 -9.95 -4.28
C LYS A 132 10.92 -8.94 -4.82
N LYS A 133 9.84 -8.66 -4.06
CA LYS A 133 8.82 -7.67 -4.48
C LYS A 133 9.41 -6.27 -4.57
N ALA A 134 10.21 -5.85 -3.59
CA ALA A 134 10.82 -4.52 -3.60
C ALA A 134 11.84 -4.33 -4.74
N LEU A 135 12.59 -5.38 -5.11
CA LEU A 135 13.46 -5.38 -6.29
C LEU A 135 12.64 -5.34 -7.59
N ALA A 136 11.56 -6.11 -7.70
CA ALA A 136 10.68 -6.05 -8.87
C ALA A 136 10.13 -4.63 -9.09
N ILE A 137 9.68 -3.96 -8.02
CA ILE A 137 9.24 -2.55 -8.06
C ILE A 137 10.36 -1.61 -8.55
N TRP A 138 11.62 -1.87 -8.17
CA TRP A 138 12.77 -1.10 -8.65
C TRP A 138 13.00 -1.32 -10.15
N ASP A 139 12.91 -2.57 -10.61
CA ASP A 139 13.19 -2.95 -12.00
C ASP A 139 12.07 -2.49 -12.97
N GLU A 140 10.81 -2.50 -12.53
CA GLU A 140 9.67 -1.99 -13.33
C GLU A 140 9.88 -0.54 -13.82
N GLN A 141 10.62 0.26 -13.05
CA GLN A 141 10.83 1.70 -13.27
C GLN A 141 12.07 2.04 -14.11
N GLU A 142 12.69 1.05 -14.77
CA GLU A 142 13.85 1.29 -15.66
C GLU A 142 13.54 2.27 -16.77
N ASP A 143 12.39 2.09 -17.40
CA ASP A 143 11.86 2.98 -18.41
C ASP A 143 10.63 3.72 -17.86
N LEU A 144 10.63 5.05 -18.00
CA LEU A 144 9.50 5.88 -17.58
C LEU A 144 8.33 5.85 -18.56
N ASP A 145 8.52 5.31 -19.76
CA ASP A 145 7.47 4.99 -20.71
C ASP A 145 6.73 3.70 -20.39
N ASN A 146 7.29 2.84 -19.52
CA ASN A 146 6.59 1.66 -19.05
C ASN A 146 5.34 2.04 -18.24
N TYR A 147 4.39 1.09 -18.23
CA TYR A 147 3.16 1.20 -17.48
C TYR A 147 3.20 0.37 -16.20
N ILE A 148 2.60 0.91 -15.14
CA ILE A 148 2.18 0.16 -13.97
C ILE A 148 0.67 -0.06 -14.02
N ASP A 149 0.23 -1.28 -13.74
CA ASP A 149 -1.17 -1.67 -13.61
C ASP A 149 -1.44 -2.07 -12.15
N TYR A 150 -1.83 -1.10 -11.33
CA TYR A 150 -2.06 -1.33 -9.90
C TYR A 150 -3.24 -2.26 -9.63
N TYR A 151 -4.16 -2.41 -10.59
CA TYR A 151 -5.28 -3.33 -10.44
C TYR A 151 -4.80 -4.78 -10.34
N LYS A 152 -3.63 -5.13 -10.88
CA LYS A 152 -3.01 -6.45 -10.68
C LYS A 152 -2.64 -6.66 -9.22
N ASP A 153 -2.00 -5.67 -8.59
CA ASP A 153 -1.64 -5.73 -7.17
C ASP A 153 -2.90 -5.79 -6.29
N TYR A 154 -3.95 -5.04 -6.62
CA TYR A 154 -5.26 -5.14 -5.95
C TYR A 154 -5.82 -6.57 -5.97
N ASN A 155 -5.81 -7.23 -7.12
CA ASN A 155 -6.33 -8.60 -7.23
C ASN A 155 -5.46 -9.59 -6.46
N ILE A 156 -4.12 -9.44 -6.48
CA ILE A 156 -3.21 -10.30 -5.70
C ILE A 156 -3.57 -10.24 -4.20
N GLU A 157 -3.77 -9.05 -3.65
CA GLU A 157 -4.13 -8.89 -2.24
C GLU A 157 -5.53 -9.38 -1.92
N LEU A 158 -6.52 -9.11 -2.77
CA LEU A 158 -7.88 -9.62 -2.59
C LEU A 158 -7.94 -11.14 -2.67
N ASP A 159 -7.25 -11.73 -3.64
CA ASP A 159 -7.21 -13.18 -3.82
C ASP A 159 -6.50 -13.86 -2.66
N HIS A 160 -5.47 -13.23 -2.10
CA HIS A 160 -4.85 -13.70 -0.86
C HIS A 160 -5.85 -13.71 0.32
N LEU A 161 -6.63 -12.63 0.51
CA LEU A 161 -7.68 -12.60 1.54
C LEU A 161 -8.75 -13.68 1.33
N LYS A 162 -9.10 -13.99 0.09
CA LYS A 162 -10.03 -15.08 -0.25
C LYS A 162 -9.43 -16.46 0.04
N GLN A 163 -8.12 -16.64 -0.17
CA GLN A 163 -7.45 -17.91 0.10
C GLN A 163 -7.36 -18.23 1.59
N VAL A 164 -7.30 -17.21 2.45
CA VAL A 164 -7.25 -17.36 3.91
C VAL A 164 -8.63 -17.24 4.59
N HIS A 165 -9.69 -16.98 3.82
CA HIS A 165 -11.07 -17.05 4.28
C HIS A 165 -11.40 -18.50 4.67
N ASP A 166 -11.98 -18.68 5.86
CA ASP A 166 -12.30 -19.98 6.45
C ASP A 166 -11.11 -20.93 6.67
N VAL A 167 -9.88 -20.39 6.66
CA VAL A 167 -8.67 -21.15 7.01
C VAL A 167 -8.33 -20.94 8.48
N GLN A 168 -8.22 -22.04 9.23
CA GLN A 168 -7.75 -22.03 10.61
C GLN A 168 -6.27 -21.71 10.69
N PRO A 169 -5.82 -20.97 11.73
CA PRO A 169 -4.41 -20.67 11.93
C PRO A 169 -3.60 -21.92 12.20
N THR A 170 -2.33 -21.89 11.79
CA THR A 170 -1.37 -22.95 12.10
C THR A 170 -0.84 -22.86 13.54
N ASP A 171 -0.93 -21.69 14.16
CA ASP A 171 -0.52 -21.45 15.55
C ASP A 171 -1.53 -22.10 16.52
N PRO A 172 -1.10 -23.06 17.36
CA PRO A 172 -1.97 -23.75 18.31
C PRO A 172 -2.68 -22.83 19.31
N ASN A 173 -2.11 -21.65 19.62
CA ASN A 173 -2.71 -20.69 20.55
C ASN A 173 -4.03 -20.10 20.02
N TYR A 174 -4.22 -20.11 18.71
CA TYR A 174 -5.40 -19.55 18.04
C TYR A 174 -6.21 -20.62 17.30
N ALA A 175 -5.97 -21.92 17.55
CA ALA A 175 -6.48 -23.02 16.74
C ALA A 175 -8.03 -23.09 16.62
N THR A 176 -8.76 -22.49 17.55
CA THR A 176 -10.23 -22.39 17.48
C THR A 176 -10.71 -21.24 16.60
N ASN A 177 -9.85 -20.25 16.35
CA ASN A 177 -10.20 -19.04 15.63
C ASN A 177 -10.24 -19.25 14.12
N VAL A 178 -11.01 -18.38 13.44
CA VAL A 178 -11.09 -18.36 11.98
C VAL A 178 -11.32 -16.95 11.47
N PHE A 179 -10.75 -16.65 10.30
CA PHE A 179 -10.96 -15.40 9.59
C PHE A 179 -12.04 -15.56 8.53
N ARG A 180 -13.00 -14.64 8.50
CA ARG A 180 -14.05 -14.63 7.48
C ARG A 180 -14.23 -13.26 6.88
N LEU A 181 -13.95 -13.16 5.58
CA LEU A 181 -14.45 -12.04 4.79
C LEU A 181 -15.98 -11.95 4.84
N VAL A 182 -16.49 -10.73 4.82
CA VAL A 182 -17.91 -10.39 4.92
C VAL A 182 -18.36 -9.75 3.61
N LYS A 183 -19.45 -10.27 3.03
CA LYS A 183 -20.07 -9.74 1.80
C LYS A 183 -21.17 -8.73 2.10
N ASN A 184 -21.86 -8.88 3.23
CA ASN A 184 -23.00 -8.05 3.62
C ASN A 184 -23.26 -8.06 5.14
N TYR A 185 -24.23 -7.26 5.58
CA TYR A 185 -24.56 -7.09 7.00
C TYR A 185 -25.13 -8.36 7.68
N GLU A 186 -25.86 -9.20 6.96
CA GLU A 186 -26.42 -10.44 7.52
C GLU A 186 -25.31 -11.46 7.83
N GLU A 187 -24.33 -11.57 6.93
CA GLU A 187 -23.14 -12.39 7.15
C GLU A 187 -22.29 -11.86 8.31
N LEU A 188 -22.15 -10.53 8.43
CA LEU A 188 -21.47 -9.92 9.58
C LEU A 188 -22.15 -10.32 10.90
N LYS A 189 -23.48 -10.19 10.99
CA LYS A 189 -24.22 -10.59 12.20
C LYS A 189 -24.01 -12.06 12.54
N THR A 190 -24.02 -12.92 11.52
CA THR A 190 -23.80 -14.37 11.67
C THR A 190 -22.40 -14.64 12.21
N ASN A 191 -21.38 -13.99 11.67
CA ASN A 191 -20.00 -14.14 12.12
C ASN A 191 -19.79 -13.60 13.55
N LEU A 192 -20.38 -12.45 13.89
CA LEU A 192 -20.27 -11.84 15.22
C LEU A 192 -20.97 -12.64 16.33
N ALA A 193 -21.90 -13.54 15.99
CA ALA A 193 -22.53 -14.46 16.94
C ALA A 193 -21.58 -15.57 17.42
N ASN A 194 -20.56 -15.93 16.63
CA ASN A 194 -19.55 -16.94 17.02
C ASN A 194 -18.33 -16.24 17.63
N PRO A 195 -17.94 -16.48 18.90
CA PRO A 195 -16.83 -15.80 19.55
C PRO A 195 -15.45 -15.99 18.89
N ASP A 196 -15.28 -17.09 18.14
CA ASP A 196 -13.99 -17.47 17.55
C ASP A 196 -13.72 -16.84 16.17
N VAL A 197 -14.71 -16.17 15.59
CA VAL A 197 -14.61 -15.60 14.23
C VAL A 197 -14.11 -14.15 14.26
N ILE A 198 -13.06 -13.85 13.51
CA ILE A 198 -12.69 -12.48 13.14
C ILE A 198 -13.27 -12.17 11.76
N SER A 199 -14.09 -11.12 11.68
CA SER A 199 -14.74 -10.68 10.45
C SER A 199 -13.91 -9.65 9.71
N GLY A 200 -13.69 -9.84 8.41
CA GLY A 200 -12.99 -8.90 7.54
C GLY A 200 -13.92 -8.20 6.56
N ILE A 201 -13.93 -6.87 6.55
CA ILE A 201 -14.57 -6.06 5.50
C ILE A 201 -13.48 -5.53 4.58
N VAL A 202 -13.65 -5.67 3.27
CA VAL A 202 -12.68 -5.14 2.31
C VAL A 202 -12.82 -3.61 2.21
N SER A 203 -11.69 -2.92 2.21
CA SER A 203 -11.57 -1.51 1.77
C SER A 203 -10.37 -1.39 0.84
N LEU A 204 -10.27 -0.29 0.09
CA LEU A 204 -9.11 0.00 -0.75
C LEU A 204 -8.54 1.38 -0.39
N GLU A 205 -7.26 1.40 -0.07
CA GLU A 205 -6.54 2.62 0.27
C GLU A 205 -5.86 3.20 -0.97
N GLY A 206 -6.43 4.29 -1.49
CA GLY A 206 -5.97 5.00 -2.67
C GLY A 206 -6.62 4.48 -3.96
N ILE A 207 -7.35 5.36 -4.65
CA ILE A 207 -8.01 5.05 -5.93
C ILE A 207 -7.00 4.67 -7.04
N HIS A 208 -5.71 4.98 -6.86
CA HIS A 208 -4.66 4.53 -7.76
C HIS A 208 -4.64 3.02 -7.93
N GLY A 209 -5.09 2.27 -6.91
CA GLY A 209 -5.23 0.82 -6.94
C GLY A 209 -6.09 0.27 -8.09
N LEU A 210 -6.98 1.08 -8.66
CA LEU A 210 -7.80 0.69 -9.81
C LEU A 210 -7.24 1.16 -11.15
N GLY A 211 -6.15 1.92 -11.14
CA GLY A 211 -5.61 2.61 -12.31
C GLY A 211 -4.44 1.91 -12.96
N LYS A 212 -4.20 2.29 -14.22
CA LYS A 212 -3.01 1.94 -14.99
C LYS A 212 -2.36 3.24 -15.48
N TYR A 213 -1.08 3.40 -15.21
CA TYR A 213 -0.38 4.67 -15.42
C TYR A 213 0.95 4.45 -16.12
N LYS A 214 1.35 5.37 -17.00
CA LYS A 214 2.77 5.49 -17.36
C LYS A 214 3.54 6.00 -16.16
N PHE A 215 4.72 5.46 -15.89
CA PHE A 215 5.56 5.92 -14.79
C PHE A 215 5.88 7.41 -14.89
N ARG A 216 6.15 7.92 -16.10
CA ARG A 216 6.38 9.36 -16.30
C ARG A 216 5.27 10.24 -15.74
N HIS A 217 3.99 9.86 -15.86
CA HIS A 217 2.88 10.69 -15.37
C HIS A 217 2.95 10.80 -13.84
N LEU A 218 3.07 9.67 -13.14
CA LEU A 218 3.17 9.63 -11.67
C LEU A 218 4.39 10.40 -11.14
N PHE A 219 5.49 10.40 -11.89
CA PHE A 219 6.76 10.97 -11.45
C PHE A 219 7.08 12.36 -11.97
N LYS A 220 6.32 12.90 -12.92
CA LYS A 220 6.60 14.19 -13.55
C LYS A 220 5.41 15.14 -13.53
N THR A 221 4.18 14.63 -13.46
CA THR A 221 2.97 15.42 -13.60
C THR A 221 2.20 15.50 -12.28
N SER A 222 1.63 16.67 -11.97
CA SER A 222 0.92 16.89 -10.70
C SER A 222 -0.58 16.59 -10.79
N THR A 223 -1.22 16.83 -11.92
CA THR A 223 -2.64 16.54 -12.14
C THR A 223 -2.85 15.81 -13.47
N ILE A 224 -3.97 15.08 -13.60
CA ILE A 224 -4.39 14.47 -14.84
C ILE A 224 -4.65 15.53 -15.92
N ASP A 225 -5.06 16.75 -15.54
CA ASP A 225 -5.44 17.82 -16.47
C ASP A 225 -4.25 18.32 -17.31
N ASP A 226 -3.01 18.10 -16.84
CA ASP A 226 -1.77 18.45 -17.53
C ASP A 226 -1.35 17.38 -18.57
N LEU A 227 -2.07 16.26 -18.67
CA LEU A 227 -1.76 15.18 -19.60
C LEU A 227 -2.43 15.38 -20.97
N PRO A 228 -1.94 14.75 -22.03
CA PRO A 228 -2.66 14.67 -23.30
C PRO A 228 -4.07 14.09 -23.12
N PRO A 229 -5.10 14.59 -23.82
CA PRO A 229 -6.50 14.14 -23.65
C PRO A 229 -6.71 12.63 -23.77
N GLU A 230 -5.94 11.97 -24.63
CA GLU A 230 -5.94 10.52 -24.81
C GLU A 230 -5.47 9.78 -23.55
N ASP A 231 -4.46 10.30 -22.86
CA ASP A 231 -3.94 9.71 -21.63
C ASP A 231 -4.90 9.97 -20.45
N GLN A 232 -5.53 11.16 -20.41
CA GLN A 232 -6.60 11.46 -19.43
C GLN A 232 -7.76 10.46 -19.58
N THR A 233 -8.24 10.31 -20.81
CA THR A 233 -9.34 9.40 -21.15
C THR A 233 -8.98 7.96 -20.82
N ALA A 234 -7.78 7.51 -21.18
CA ALA A 234 -7.33 6.15 -20.91
C ALA A 234 -7.30 5.83 -19.42
N ILE A 235 -6.77 6.73 -18.58
CA ILE A 235 -6.71 6.54 -17.12
C ILE A 235 -8.13 6.47 -16.54
N THR A 236 -8.98 7.44 -16.84
CA THR A 236 -10.34 7.53 -16.30
C THR A 236 -11.20 6.34 -16.74
N GLN A 237 -11.12 5.91 -18.00
CA GLN A 237 -11.84 4.73 -18.49
C GLN A 237 -11.33 3.43 -17.86
N TYR A 238 -10.01 3.30 -17.65
CA TYR A 238 -9.43 2.11 -17.02
C TYR A 238 -9.92 1.94 -15.59
N ILE A 239 -9.94 3.03 -14.81
CA ILE A 239 -10.44 3.04 -13.44
C ILE A 239 -11.93 2.72 -13.41
N ASN A 240 -12.74 3.39 -14.23
CA ASN A 240 -14.19 3.14 -14.27
C ASN A 240 -14.53 1.69 -14.68
N ARG A 241 -13.75 1.10 -15.59
CA ARG A 241 -13.89 -0.32 -15.94
C ARG A 241 -13.60 -1.24 -14.77
N ASN A 242 -12.51 -1.00 -14.04
CA ASN A 242 -12.16 -1.83 -12.89
C ASN A 242 -13.11 -1.59 -11.71
N LEU A 243 -13.61 -0.38 -11.54
CA LEU A 243 -14.65 -0.04 -10.58
C LEU A 243 -15.93 -0.88 -10.81
N ARG A 244 -16.36 -1.05 -12.07
CA ARG A 244 -17.48 -1.95 -12.39
C ARG A 244 -17.18 -3.40 -11.98
N ARG A 245 -15.98 -3.90 -12.33
CA ARG A 245 -15.56 -5.28 -11.99
C ARG A 245 -15.53 -5.55 -10.48
N ILE A 246 -15.06 -4.60 -9.67
CA ILE A 246 -15.02 -4.82 -8.21
C ILE A 246 -16.41 -4.72 -7.56
N LYS A 247 -17.34 -3.98 -8.17
CA LYS A 247 -18.74 -3.92 -7.73
C LYS A 247 -19.53 -5.20 -8.02
N GLU A 248 -19.10 -5.95 -9.03
CA GLU A 248 -19.65 -7.28 -9.38
C GLU A 248 -19.06 -8.40 -8.51
N ASN A 249 -17.94 -8.17 -7.81
CA ASN A 249 -17.31 -9.14 -6.93
C ASN A 249 -18.13 -9.32 -5.63
N ASP A 250 -18.10 -10.52 -5.05
CA ASP A 250 -18.72 -10.81 -3.74
C ASP A 250 -18.22 -9.87 -2.65
N TYR A 251 -16.89 -9.67 -2.59
CA TYR A 251 -16.22 -8.85 -1.59
C TYR A 251 -15.88 -7.47 -2.15
N THR A 252 -16.91 -6.74 -2.58
CA THR A 252 -16.78 -5.33 -3.00
C THR A 252 -16.26 -4.48 -1.83
N PRO A 253 -15.28 -3.59 -2.05
CA PRO A 253 -14.83 -2.67 -1.01
C PRO A 253 -15.98 -1.84 -0.45
N LEU A 254 -16.11 -1.73 0.87
CA LEU A 254 -17.11 -0.89 1.52
C LEU A 254 -16.87 0.59 1.21
N TYR A 255 -15.59 1.00 1.22
CA TYR A 255 -15.15 2.33 0.85
C TYR A 255 -13.80 2.29 0.13
N ILE A 256 -13.50 3.38 -0.59
CA ILE A 256 -12.19 3.63 -1.19
C ILE A 256 -11.71 5.00 -0.73
N THR A 257 -10.47 5.07 -0.24
CA THR A 257 -9.79 6.33 0.00
C THR A 257 -9.34 6.92 -1.35
N ILE A 258 -9.69 8.18 -1.65
CA ILE A 258 -9.36 8.76 -2.95
C ILE A 258 -7.86 9.07 -3.06
N ALA A 259 -7.27 9.61 -2.01
CA ALA A 259 -5.85 9.94 -1.94
C ALA A 259 -5.09 8.95 -1.04
N HIS A 260 -3.76 8.92 -1.16
CA HIS A 260 -2.92 8.21 -0.21
C HIS A 260 -1.62 9.01 0.04
N HIS A 261 -0.45 8.37 -0.04
CA HIS A 261 0.82 9.02 0.26
C HIS A 261 1.40 9.79 -0.92
N TYR A 262 1.07 9.45 -2.16
CA TYR A 262 1.64 10.07 -3.34
C TYR A 262 0.59 10.52 -4.34
N ASN A 263 1.06 11.31 -5.31
CA ASN A 263 0.24 11.76 -6.41
C ASN A 263 -0.33 10.58 -7.21
N ASN A 264 -1.65 10.55 -7.38
CA ASN A 264 -2.36 9.65 -8.27
C ASN A 264 -2.96 10.36 -9.49
N LEU A 265 -2.65 11.65 -9.68
CA LEU A 265 -3.13 12.55 -10.73
C LEU A 265 -4.60 12.98 -10.59
N LEU A 266 -5.39 12.34 -9.73
CA LEU A 266 -6.83 12.54 -9.61
C LEU A 266 -7.21 13.42 -8.43
N CYS A 267 -6.43 13.39 -7.36
CA CYS A 267 -6.74 14.10 -6.13
C CYS A 267 -5.47 14.57 -5.45
N GLY A 268 -5.48 15.82 -4.99
CA GLY A 268 -4.42 16.29 -4.12
C GLY A 268 -4.45 15.61 -2.75
N HIS A 269 -3.27 15.29 -2.23
CA HIS A 269 -3.11 14.64 -0.94
C HIS A 269 -2.45 15.57 0.10
N VAL A 270 -2.54 15.24 1.38
CA VAL A 270 -1.78 15.89 2.46
C VAL A 270 -0.42 15.25 2.64
N LYS A 271 0.49 15.97 3.32
CA LYS A 271 1.76 15.42 3.79
C LYS A 271 1.49 14.35 4.87
N SER A 272 2.10 13.17 4.75
CA SER A 272 1.98 12.10 5.75
C SER A 272 3.32 11.63 6.33
N PHE A 273 4.45 11.95 5.70
CA PHE A 273 5.78 11.72 6.26
C PHE A 273 6.35 12.99 6.89
N THR A 274 7.02 12.84 8.03
CA THR A 274 7.67 13.94 8.77
C THR A 274 9.15 13.67 9.00
N GLY A 275 9.93 14.70 9.29
CA GLY A 275 11.36 14.53 9.61
C GLY A 275 12.20 14.03 8.42
N PHE A 276 13.23 13.23 8.72
CA PHE A 276 14.27 12.83 7.77
C PHE A 276 13.75 11.97 6.61
N ILE A 277 12.70 11.20 6.85
CA ILE A 277 12.11 10.31 5.85
C ILE A 277 11.55 11.07 4.62
N THR A 278 11.22 12.35 4.77
CA THR A 278 10.78 13.22 3.66
C THR A 278 11.85 13.46 2.60
N LEU A 279 13.12 13.22 2.94
CA LEU A 279 14.24 13.27 1.99
C LEU A 279 14.27 12.02 1.09
N VAL A 280 13.74 10.90 1.57
CA VAL A 280 13.70 9.61 0.85
C VAL A 280 12.37 9.44 0.11
N PHE A 281 11.25 9.73 0.77
CA PHE A 281 9.92 9.58 0.21
C PHE A 281 9.36 10.95 -0.17
N LYS A 282 9.52 11.30 -1.44
CA LYS A 282 9.18 12.63 -1.98
C LYS A 282 7.69 12.75 -2.30
N GLN A 283 6.92 13.25 -1.34
CA GLN A 283 5.48 13.45 -1.46
C GLN A 283 5.06 14.78 -2.10
N LYS A 284 5.99 15.67 -2.47
CA LYS A 284 5.63 17.06 -2.85
C LYS A 284 4.71 17.19 -4.06
N ARG A 285 4.73 16.21 -4.98
CA ARG A 285 3.97 16.27 -6.24
C ARG A 285 2.49 16.01 -5.96
N GLY A 286 1.60 16.77 -6.58
CA GLY A 286 0.14 16.64 -6.37
C GLY A 286 -0.35 17.05 -4.97
N MET A 287 0.55 17.27 -4.00
CA MET A 287 0.19 17.64 -2.64
C MET A 287 -0.59 18.97 -2.60
N ASN A 288 -1.60 19.06 -1.74
CA ASN A 288 -2.47 20.23 -1.56
C ASN A 288 -3.28 20.67 -2.81
N GLY A 289 -3.24 19.90 -3.90
CA GLY A 289 -4.06 20.14 -5.09
C GLY A 289 -5.55 19.84 -4.85
N PRO A 290 -6.42 20.22 -5.80
CA PRO A 290 -7.86 19.95 -5.73
C PRO A 290 -8.20 18.50 -6.11
N LEU A 291 -9.49 18.18 -6.04
CA LEU A 291 -10.09 17.02 -6.70
C LEU A 291 -10.39 17.36 -8.17
N THR A 292 -9.97 16.52 -9.11
CA THR A 292 -10.15 16.79 -10.56
C THR A 292 -11.56 16.43 -11.03
N GLU A 293 -11.98 16.94 -12.20
CA GLU A 293 -13.29 16.58 -12.79
C GLU A 293 -13.37 15.08 -13.12
N SER A 294 -12.27 14.48 -13.59
CA SER A 294 -12.18 13.03 -13.79
C SER A 294 -12.42 12.27 -12.48
N ALA A 295 -11.88 12.75 -11.36
CA ALA A 295 -12.08 12.13 -10.06
C ALA A 295 -13.52 12.25 -9.56
N LYS A 296 -14.19 13.40 -9.80
CA LYS A 296 -15.62 13.58 -9.49
C LYS A 296 -16.49 12.57 -10.25
N GLN A 297 -16.24 12.39 -11.55
CA GLN A 297 -16.94 11.39 -12.35
C GLN A 297 -16.73 9.95 -11.84
N ILE A 298 -15.50 9.62 -11.41
CA ILE A 298 -15.20 8.32 -10.81
C ILE A 298 -15.96 8.16 -9.48
N ILE A 299 -16.03 9.20 -8.65
CA ILE A 299 -16.78 9.21 -7.39
C ILE A 299 -18.28 9.04 -7.64
N ASP A 300 -18.86 9.70 -8.62
CA ASP A 300 -20.26 9.51 -9.00
C ASP A 300 -20.53 8.04 -9.35
N ASN A 301 -19.62 7.40 -10.10
CA ASN A 301 -19.70 5.98 -10.40
C ASN A 301 -19.50 5.09 -9.17
N MET A 302 -18.69 5.49 -8.18
CA MET A 302 -18.53 4.76 -6.91
C MET A 302 -19.82 4.81 -6.10
N LEU A 303 -20.44 5.98 -6.02
CA LEU A 303 -21.65 6.24 -5.23
C LEU A 303 -22.93 5.71 -5.90
N HIS A 304 -22.92 5.56 -7.23
CA HIS A 304 -24.04 4.97 -7.96
C HIS A 304 -24.39 3.58 -7.39
N ARG A 305 -25.69 3.40 -7.13
CA ARG A 305 -26.25 2.16 -6.57
C ARG A 305 -27.62 1.87 -7.17
N ASN A 306 -27.92 0.59 -7.33
CA ASN A 306 -29.26 0.07 -7.61
C ASN A 306 -29.36 -1.36 -7.04
N GLU A 307 -30.44 -2.07 -7.32
CA GLU A 307 -30.64 -3.44 -6.80
C GLU A 307 -29.52 -4.43 -7.22
N ALA A 308 -28.93 -4.23 -8.40
CA ALA A 308 -27.86 -5.06 -8.94
C ALA A 308 -26.45 -4.48 -8.73
N VAL A 309 -26.33 -3.19 -8.36
CA VAL A 309 -25.04 -2.48 -8.29
C VAL A 309 -24.78 -2.00 -6.87
N LYS A 310 -23.73 -2.55 -6.25
CA LYS A 310 -23.26 -2.16 -4.92
C LYS A 310 -22.69 -0.74 -4.91
N ARG A 311 -22.99 0.01 -3.84
CA ARG A 311 -22.38 1.32 -3.56
C ARG A 311 -21.01 1.14 -2.92
N ILE A 312 -20.04 1.96 -3.31
CA ILE A 312 -18.76 2.09 -2.62
C ILE A 312 -18.66 3.51 -2.06
N LEU A 313 -18.43 3.63 -0.75
CA LEU A 313 -18.34 4.92 -0.08
C LEU A 313 -16.99 5.60 -0.36
N VAL A 314 -16.96 6.92 -0.19
CA VAL A 314 -15.75 7.72 -0.32
C VAL A 314 -15.13 7.91 1.06
N ASP A 315 -13.86 7.57 1.20
CA ASP A 315 -13.06 7.95 2.36
C ASP A 315 -12.15 9.14 2.00
N VAL A 316 -12.23 10.19 2.83
CA VAL A 316 -11.52 11.45 2.65
C VAL A 316 -10.16 11.49 3.36
N LYS A 317 -9.75 10.39 4.00
CA LYS A 317 -8.40 10.21 4.53
C LYS A 317 -7.37 10.54 3.45
N HIS A 318 -6.24 11.10 3.87
CA HIS A 318 -5.17 11.60 3.01
C HIS A 318 -5.52 12.71 2.00
N MET A 319 -6.80 13.01 1.71
CA MET A 319 -7.14 14.11 0.81
C MET A 319 -6.68 15.44 1.40
N SER A 320 -6.18 16.32 0.53
CA SER A 320 -5.90 17.72 0.86
C SER A 320 -7.16 18.44 1.34
N VAL A 321 -6.99 19.54 2.08
CA VAL A 321 -8.14 20.40 2.44
C VAL A 321 -8.84 20.93 1.20
N THR A 322 -8.08 21.31 0.16
CA THR A 322 -8.58 21.81 -1.12
C THR A 322 -9.44 20.78 -1.87
N ALA A 323 -9.21 19.49 -1.67
CA ALA A 323 -9.91 18.43 -2.39
C ALA A 323 -11.20 17.94 -1.69
N ARG A 324 -11.39 18.25 -0.40
CA ARG A 324 -12.55 17.82 0.40
C ARG A 324 -13.75 18.73 0.20
#